data_AF-A0A4U1HUL8-F1
#
_entry.id   AF-A0A4U1HUL8-F1
#
_cell.length_a   1.000
_cell.length_b   1.000
_cell.length_c   1.000
_cell.angle_alpha   90.00
_cell.angle_beta   90.00
_cell.angle_gamma   90.00
#
_symmetry.space_group_name_H-M   'P 1'
#
loop_
_entity.id
_entity.type
_entity.pdbx_description
1 polymer ?
#
loop_
_entity_poly.entity_id
_entity_poly.type
_entity_poly.pdbx_seq_one_letter_code
_entity_poly.pdbx_strand_id
1 'polypeptide(L)'
;MKRLRPYKHPTSYNEIVTYANEAHARRLAELKRAEKHIRAIERDLALLAEKGLFVAVGEFSMRLQDCRAPDQYGPYGRAKWALRLDTGIFSETSDRAVRVLLALGWIAERIDPAQRHANLLLRRPKTQSRLLLDCSTELARGLQPQEAA
;
A
#
# COMPACT_ATOMS: atom_id res chain seq x y z
N MET A 1 30.01 -8.30 -1.83
CA MET A 1 28.61 -8.57 -1.41
C MET A 1 28.56 -8.65 0.11
N LYS A 2 27.81 -7.79 0.81
CA LYS A 2 27.63 -7.90 2.27
C LYS A 2 26.72 -9.11 2.55
N ARG A 3 27.22 -10.12 3.28
CA ARG A 3 26.40 -11.24 3.75
C ARG A 3 25.25 -10.68 4.59
N LEU A 4 24.00 -11.03 4.22
CA LEU A 4 22.84 -10.79 5.06
C LEU A 4 23.08 -11.55 6.37
N ARG A 5 23.11 -10.83 7.49
CA ARG A 5 23.20 -11.48 8.80
C ARG A 5 21.89 -12.27 9.00
N PRO A 6 21.95 -13.53 9.44
CA PRO A 6 20.74 -14.28 9.77
C PRO A 6 19.97 -13.52 10.87
N TYR A 7 18.64 -13.50 10.74
CA TYR A 7 17.78 -12.89 11.76
C TYR A 7 18.04 -13.56 13.12
N LYS A 8 18.40 -12.76 14.13
CA LYS A 8 18.53 -13.20 15.52
C LYS A 8 17.34 -12.62 16.28
N HIS A 9 16.53 -13.48 16.89
CA HIS A 9 15.46 -13.04 17.76
C HIS A 9 16.08 -12.38 19.02
N PRO A 10 15.63 -11.17 19.42
CA PRO A 10 16.13 -10.52 20.62
C PRO A 10 15.70 -11.32 21.87
N THR A 11 16.65 -11.64 22.74
CA THR A 11 16.43 -12.51 23.92
C THR A 11 16.70 -11.81 25.25
N SER A 12 17.31 -10.63 25.23
CA SER A 12 17.54 -9.80 26.41
C SER A 12 16.83 -8.45 26.27
N TYR A 13 16.59 -7.78 27.41
CA TYR A 13 16.00 -6.44 27.43
C TYR A 13 16.75 -5.46 26.50
N ASN A 14 18.09 -5.45 26.56
CA ASN A 14 18.90 -4.56 25.73
C ASN A 14 18.75 -4.87 24.22
N GLU A 15 18.69 -6.14 23.85
CA GLU A 15 18.44 -6.55 22.46
C GLU A 15 17.03 -6.13 22.00
N ILE A 16 16.02 -6.28 22.87
CA ILE A 16 14.62 -5.89 22.56
C ILE A 16 14.53 -4.38 22.35
N VAL A 17 15.10 -3.58 23.26
CA VAL A 17 15.12 -2.12 23.17
C VAL A 17 15.87 -1.66 21.91
N THR A 18 17.00 -2.29 21.59
CA THR A 18 17.78 -1.98 20.38
C THR A 18 16.95 -2.24 19.12
N TYR A 19 16.31 -3.41 19.04
CA TYR A 19 15.44 -3.77 17.93
C TYR A 19 14.27 -2.78 17.77
N ALA A 20 13.63 -2.37 18.86
CA ALA A 20 12.54 -1.41 18.84
C ALA A 20 13.00 -0.03 18.33
N ASN A 21 14.16 0.46 18.80
CA ASN A 21 14.74 1.72 18.33
C ASN A 21 15.08 1.68 16.84
N GLU A 22 15.67 0.58 16.36
CA GLU A 22 15.94 0.39 14.94
C GLU A 22 14.66 0.36 14.11
N ALA A 23 13.62 -0.34 14.58
CA ALA A 23 12.33 -0.39 13.92
C ALA A 23 11.69 1.01 13.83
N HIS A 24 11.73 1.77 14.91
CA HIS A 24 11.25 3.15 14.94
C HIS A 24 12.02 4.05 13.97
N ALA A 25 13.35 3.98 13.95
CA ALA A 25 14.19 4.76 13.04
C ALA A 25 13.91 4.42 11.57
N ARG A 26 13.77 3.12 11.25
CA ARG A 26 13.37 2.67 9.90
C ARG A 26 12.00 3.25 9.53
N ARG A 27 11.03 3.18 10.43
CA ARG A 27 9.68 3.70 10.20
C ARG A 27 9.66 5.20 9.93
N LEU A 28 10.40 5.99 10.71
CA LEU A 28 10.53 7.44 10.46
C LEU A 28 11.15 7.72 9.08
N ALA A 29 12.16 6.94 8.68
CA ALA A 29 12.78 7.08 7.37
C ALA A 29 11.79 6.74 6.23
N GLU A 30 10.95 5.72 6.40
CA GLU A 30 9.90 5.38 5.43
C GLU A 30 8.87 6.50 5.27
N LEU A 31 8.37 7.05 6.39
CA LEU A 31 7.42 8.16 6.38
C LEU A 31 8.00 9.39 5.68
N LYS A 32 9.26 9.74 5.97
CA LYS A 32 9.96 10.84 5.28
C LYS A 32 10.07 10.61 3.77
N ARG A 33 10.34 9.38 3.33
CA ARG A 33 10.36 9.03 1.89
C ARG A 33 8.96 9.11 1.26
N ALA A 34 7.92 8.75 2.01
CA ALA A 34 6.54 8.75 1.56
C ALA A 34 5.85 10.13 1.65
N GLU A 35 6.43 11.10 2.35
CA GLU A 35 5.80 12.38 2.71
C GLU A 35 5.10 13.06 1.53
N LYS A 36 5.78 13.20 0.39
CA LYS A 36 5.20 13.83 -0.80
C LYS A 36 3.93 13.12 -1.27
N HIS A 37 3.89 11.79 -1.21
CA HIS A 37 2.75 11.00 -1.65
C HIS A 37 1.62 11.07 -0.63
N ILE A 38 1.93 11.07 0.67
CA ILE A 38 0.95 11.23 1.75
C ILE A 38 0.26 12.59 1.63
N ARG A 39 1.04 13.68 1.52
CA ARG A 39 0.50 15.03 1.33
C ARG A 39 -0.35 15.15 0.08
N ALA A 40 0.03 14.47 -1.01
CA ALA A 40 -0.73 14.51 -2.27
C ALA A 40 -2.14 13.89 -2.16
N ILE A 41 -2.40 13.05 -1.15
CA ILE A 41 -3.70 12.40 -0.94
C ILE A 41 -4.41 12.85 0.34
N GLU A 42 -3.89 13.86 1.04
CA GLU A 42 -4.39 14.32 2.35
C GLU A 42 -5.88 14.64 2.33
N ARG A 43 -6.34 15.31 1.26
CA ARG A 43 -7.77 15.58 1.05
C ARG A 43 -8.60 14.31 0.89
N ASP A 44 -8.11 13.33 0.14
CA ASP A 44 -8.82 12.06 -0.05
C ASP A 44 -8.90 11.28 1.29
N LEU A 45 -7.86 11.35 2.12
CA LEU A 45 -7.86 10.76 3.47
C LEU A 45 -8.90 11.40 4.39
N ALA A 46 -9.04 12.73 4.36
CA ALA A 46 -10.08 13.43 5.11
C ALA A 46 -11.48 13.01 4.67
N LEU A 47 -11.72 12.91 3.35
CA LEU A 47 -13.00 12.47 2.79
C LEU A 47 -13.33 11.01 3.11
N LEU A 48 -12.33 10.14 3.25
CA LEU A 48 -12.51 8.78 3.76
C LEU A 48 -12.94 8.80 5.24
N ALA A 49 -12.28 9.60 6.07
CA ALA A 49 -12.59 9.73 7.49
C ALA A 49 -14.01 10.27 7.73
N GLU A 50 -14.47 11.23 6.93
CA GLU A 50 -15.86 11.72 6.94
C GLU A 50 -16.89 10.61 6.68
N LYS A 51 -16.50 9.54 5.99
CA LYS A 51 -17.34 8.35 5.73
C LYS A 51 -17.14 7.23 6.76
N GLY A 52 -16.43 7.51 7.85
CA GLY A 52 -16.08 6.54 8.90
C GLY A 52 -15.06 5.49 8.45
N LEU A 53 -14.28 5.77 7.41
CA LEU A 53 -13.23 4.88 6.90
C LEU A 53 -11.86 5.45 7.28
N PHE A 54 -11.09 4.68 8.03
CA PHE A 54 -9.79 5.10 8.54
C PHE A 54 -8.68 4.26 7.91
N VAL A 55 -7.59 4.93 7.56
CA VAL A 55 -6.36 4.27 7.10
C VAL A 55 -5.44 4.09 8.30
N ALA A 56 -4.89 2.90 8.47
CA ALA A 56 -3.91 2.61 9.49
C ALA A 56 -2.64 3.46 9.28
N VAL A 57 -1.99 3.83 10.38
CA VAL A 57 -0.72 4.61 10.38
C VAL A 57 0.50 3.76 10.77
N GLY A 58 0.28 2.47 11.00
CA GLY A 58 1.30 1.49 11.42
C GLY A 58 2.28 1.07 10.32
N GLU A 59 3.14 0.11 10.64
CA GLU A 59 4.28 -0.30 9.79
C GLU A 59 3.89 -0.83 8.40
N PHE A 60 2.67 -1.36 8.25
CA PHE A 60 2.20 -1.91 6.97
C PHE A 60 1.52 -0.89 6.06
N SER A 61 1.34 0.34 6.51
CA SER A 61 0.62 1.41 5.81
C SER A 61 1.45 2.69 5.70
N MET A 62 1.00 3.65 4.89
CA MET A 62 1.66 4.95 4.67
C MET A 62 3.13 4.83 4.26
N ARG A 63 3.48 3.77 3.54
CA ARG A 63 4.84 3.52 3.03
C ARG A 63 4.82 3.35 1.52
N LEU A 64 5.93 3.71 0.89
CA LEU A 64 6.11 3.45 -0.54
C LEU A 64 6.45 1.98 -0.76
N GLN A 65 5.70 1.36 -1.65
CA GLN A 65 5.92 -0.01 -2.10
C GLN A 65 6.17 -0.01 -3.60
N ASP A 66 7.17 -0.80 -4.01
CA ASP A 66 7.41 -1.04 -5.42
C ASP A 66 6.24 -1.83 -6.01
N CYS A 67 5.59 -1.25 -7.01
CA CYS A 67 4.42 -1.80 -7.66
C CYS A 67 4.71 -2.21 -9.10
N ARG A 68 5.98 -2.45 -9.46
CA ARG A 68 6.32 -3.08 -10.74
C ARG A 68 5.63 -4.43 -10.88
N ALA A 69 5.16 -4.73 -12.08
CA ALA A 69 4.67 -6.06 -12.40
C ALA A 69 5.85 -7.07 -12.41
N PRO A 70 5.63 -8.37 -12.17
CA PRO A 70 6.70 -9.36 -12.07
C PRO A 70 7.67 -9.38 -13.27
N ASP A 71 7.15 -9.15 -14.48
CA ASP A 71 7.89 -9.03 -15.74
C ASP A 71 8.77 -7.77 -15.83
N GLN A 72 8.57 -6.77 -14.97
CA GLN A 72 9.26 -5.48 -14.97
C GLN A 72 10.44 -5.40 -13.99
N TYR A 73 10.79 -6.49 -13.31
CA TYR A 73 11.91 -6.54 -12.35
C TYR A 73 13.30 -6.71 -13.00
N GLY A 74 13.38 -6.67 -14.34
CA GLY A 74 14.64 -6.76 -15.07
C GLY A 74 15.61 -5.58 -14.84
N PRO A 75 16.87 -5.69 -15.30
CA PRO A 75 17.93 -4.71 -15.05
C PRO A 75 17.66 -3.31 -15.61
N TYR A 76 16.74 -3.19 -16.56
CA TYR A 76 16.33 -1.92 -17.18
C TYR A 76 14.96 -1.40 -16.68
N GLY A 77 14.32 -2.11 -15.76
CA GLY A 77 12.99 -1.76 -15.26
C GLY A 77 13.03 -0.55 -14.32
N ARG A 78 12.46 0.59 -14.75
CA ARG A 78 12.31 1.78 -13.89
C ARG A 78 11.36 1.46 -12.73
N ALA A 79 11.82 1.72 -11.50
CA ALA A 79 11.00 1.55 -10.31
C ALA A 79 9.69 2.36 -10.41
N LYS A 80 8.58 1.72 -10.03
CA LYS A 80 7.25 2.34 -9.93
C LYS A 80 6.83 2.26 -8.48
N TRP A 81 6.51 3.41 -7.88
CA TRP A 81 6.16 3.49 -6.47
C TRP A 81 4.67 3.77 -6.30
N ALA A 82 4.05 3.05 -5.37
CA ALA A 82 2.70 3.31 -4.89
C ALA A 82 2.72 3.50 -3.38
N LEU A 83 1.82 4.33 -2.86
CA LEU A 83 1.60 4.46 -1.42
C LEU A 83 0.68 3.32 -0.97
N ARG A 84 1.16 2.45 -0.09
CA ARG A 84 0.35 1.38 0.50
C ARG A 84 -0.59 1.99 1.54
N LEU A 85 -1.88 1.75 1.39
CA LEU A 85 -2.90 2.09 2.38
C LEU A 85 -3.50 0.80 2.91
N ASP A 86 -3.48 0.65 4.23
CA ASP A 86 -4.18 -0.41 4.95
C ASP A 86 -5.41 0.20 5.63
N THR A 87 -6.58 -0.34 5.36
CA THR A 87 -7.88 0.12 5.84
C THR A 87 -8.48 -0.80 6.90
N GLY A 88 -7.67 -1.72 7.43
CA GLY A 88 -8.05 -2.67 8.47
C GLY A 88 -8.08 -4.12 7.99
N ILE A 89 -8.33 -5.02 8.93
CA ILE A 89 -8.24 -6.48 8.73
C ILE A 89 -9.43 -7.07 7.97
N PHE A 90 -10.55 -6.36 7.89
CA PHE A 90 -11.78 -6.85 7.28
C PHE A 90 -11.86 -6.39 5.82
N SER A 91 -12.07 -7.36 4.92
CA SER A 91 -12.21 -7.11 3.49
C SER A 91 -13.34 -6.13 3.16
N GLU A 92 -14.43 -6.14 3.92
CA GLU A 92 -15.55 -5.21 3.74
C GLU A 92 -15.12 -3.74 3.91
N THR A 93 -14.31 -3.43 4.92
CA THR A 93 -13.82 -2.07 5.16
C THR A 93 -12.91 -1.63 4.01
N SER A 94 -12.05 -2.53 3.53
CA SER A 94 -11.16 -2.26 2.41
C SER A 94 -11.90 -2.07 1.10
N ASP A 95 -12.93 -2.86 0.83
CA ASP A 95 -13.80 -2.71 -0.33
C ASP A 95 -14.57 -1.38 -0.32
N ARG A 96 -15.08 -0.97 0.86
CA ARG A 96 -15.72 0.34 1.03
C ARG A 96 -14.75 1.48 0.73
N ALA A 97 -13.51 1.40 1.22
CA ALA A 97 -12.48 2.40 0.95
C ALA A 97 -12.13 2.46 -0.54
N VAL A 98 -11.96 1.31 -1.20
CA VAL A 98 -11.73 1.23 -2.64
C VAL A 98 -12.87 1.91 -3.41
N ARG A 99 -14.14 1.59 -3.10
CA ARG A 99 -15.29 2.20 -3.76
C ARG A 99 -15.32 3.72 -3.59
N VAL A 100 -15.01 4.22 -2.40
CA VAL A 100 -14.93 5.67 -2.16
C VAL A 100 -13.81 6.30 -2.99
N LEU A 101 -12.62 5.70 -3.02
CA LEU A 101 -11.51 6.22 -3.83
C LEU A 101 -11.85 6.23 -5.32
N LEU A 102 -12.49 5.20 -5.84
CA LEU A 102 -13.00 5.18 -7.22
C LEU A 102 -13.99 6.33 -7.46
N ALA A 103 -14.91 6.58 -6.54
CA ALA A 103 -15.85 7.71 -6.61
C ALA A 103 -15.15 9.08 -6.55
N LEU A 104 -14.00 9.17 -5.87
CA LEU A 104 -13.14 10.37 -5.86
C LEU A 104 -12.32 10.55 -7.14
N GLY A 105 -12.48 9.67 -8.14
CA GLY A 105 -11.85 9.78 -9.45
C GLY A 105 -10.49 9.08 -9.54
N TRP A 106 -10.20 8.16 -8.63
CA TRP A 106 -9.12 7.19 -8.83
C TRP A 106 -9.55 6.12 -9.84
N ILE A 107 -8.60 5.58 -10.61
CA ILE A 107 -8.87 4.56 -11.63
C ILE A 107 -8.09 3.30 -11.28
N ALA A 108 -8.70 2.14 -11.45
CA ALA A 108 -7.98 0.87 -11.36
C ALA A 108 -6.93 0.77 -12.49
N GLU A 109 -5.66 0.66 -12.12
CA GLU A 109 -4.53 0.49 -13.05
C GLU A 109 -4.16 -1.00 -13.19
N ARG A 110 -4.15 -1.74 -12.08
CA ARG A 110 -3.81 -3.17 -12.07
C ARG A 110 -4.46 -3.87 -10.88
N ILE A 111 -4.80 -5.13 -11.08
CA ILE A 111 -5.30 -6.04 -10.04
C ILE A 111 -4.35 -7.22 -10.00
N ASP A 112 -3.65 -7.40 -8.89
CA ASP A 112 -2.79 -8.57 -8.65
C ASP A 112 -3.55 -9.55 -7.74
N PRO A 113 -4.08 -10.66 -8.27
CA PRO A 113 -4.79 -11.64 -7.47
C PRO A 113 -3.80 -12.34 -6.51
N ALA A 114 -4.13 -12.36 -5.22
CA ALA A 114 -3.47 -13.19 -4.22
C ALA A 114 -4.48 -14.16 -3.57
N GLN A 115 -3.98 -15.17 -2.85
CA GLN A 115 -4.79 -16.33 -2.44
C GLN A 115 -5.96 -16.00 -1.49
N ARG A 116 -5.90 -14.89 -0.74
CA ARG A 116 -6.93 -14.50 0.25
C ARG A 116 -7.48 -13.08 0.06
N HIS A 117 -6.69 -12.21 -0.55
CA HIS A 117 -7.04 -10.83 -0.87
C HIS A 117 -6.42 -10.50 -2.23
N ALA A 118 -6.99 -9.55 -2.95
CA ALA A 118 -6.38 -9.00 -4.15
C ALA A 118 -5.68 -7.68 -3.82
N ASN A 119 -4.51 -7.45 -4.40
CA ASN A 119 -3.86 -6.16 -4.35
C ASN A 119 -4.36 -5.31 -5.52
N LEU A 120 -5.03 -4.21 -5.21
CA LEU A 120 -5.52 -3.25 -6.18
C LEU A 120 -4.57 -2.05 -6.25
N LEU A 121 -4.00 -1.85 -7.44
CA LEU A 121 -3.25 -0.65 -7.77
C LEU A 121 -4.20 0.38 -8.38
N LEU A 122 -4.42 1.48 -7.65
CA LEU A 122 -5.17 2.63 -8.13
C LEU A 122 -4.22 3.71 -8.62
N ARG A 123 -4.63 4.46 -9.64
CA ARG A 123 -3.89 5.60 -10.19
C ARG A 123 -4.77 6.84 -10.27
N ARG A 124 -4.19 7.99 -9.92
CA ARG A 124 -4.81 9.28 -10.17
C ARG A 124 -4.52 9.71 -11.62
N PRO A 125 -5.54 10.02 -12.44
CA PRO A 125 -5.33 10.32 -13.85
C PRO A 125 -4.39 11.52 -14.10
N LYS A 126 -4.52 12.59 -13.30
CA LYS A 126 -3.80 13.86 -13.50
C LYS A 126 -2.38 13.87 -12.93
N THR A 127 -2.16 13.27 -11.77
CA THR A 127 -0.88 13.41 -11.03
C THR A 127 0.01 12.17 -11.13
N GLN A 128 -0.44 11.09 -11.77
CA GLN A 128 0.26 9.79 -11.81
C GLN A 128 0.57 9.20 -10.43
N SER A 129 -0.03 9.76 -9.36
CA SER A 129 0.00 9.20 -8.01
C SER A 129 -0.62 7.82 -8.02
N ARG A 130 -0.06 6.89 -7.23
CA ARG A 130 -0.55 5.52 -7.14
C ARG A 130 -0.81 5.13 -5.70
N LEU A 131 -1.88 4.38 -5.50
CA LEU A 131 -2.23 3.76 -4.23
C LEU A 131 -2.27 2.26 -4.39
N LEU A 132 -1.77 1.55 -3.40
CA LEU A 132 -1.90 0.10 -3.31
C LEU A 132 -2.80 -0.21 -2.12
N LEU A 133 -3.91 -0.91 -2.36
CA LEU A 133 -4.86 -1.31 -1.34
C LEU A 133 -5.17 -2.80 -1.47
N ASP A 134 -5.59 -3.41 -0.36
CA ASP A 134 -6.23 -4.71 -0.41
C ASP A 134 -7.70 -4.56 -0.81
N CYS A 135 -8.24 -5.53 -1.53
CA CYS A 135 -9.67 -5.69 -1.73
C CYS A 135 -10.05 -7.18 -1.73
N SER A 136 -11.35 -7.44 -1.61
CA SER A 136 -11.91 -8.77 -1.79
C SER A 136 -11.70 -9.26 -3.23
N THR A 137 -11.66 -10.58 -3.39
CA THR A 137 -11.59 -11.21 -4.71
C THR A 137 -12.83 -10.93 -5.54
N GLU A 138 -13.98 -10.76 -4.91
CA GLU A 138 -15.27 -10.44 -5.51
C GLU A 138 -15.24 -9.04 -6.13
N LEU A 139 -14.79 -8.04 -5.35
CA LEU A 139 -14.65 -6.68 -5.86
C LEU A 139 -13.60 -6.62 -6.98
N ALA A 140 -12.48 -7.32 -6.81
CA ALA A 140 -11.44 -7.40 -7.83
C ALA A 140 -11.97 -7.92 -9.17
N ARG A 141 -12.76 -9.01 -9.17
CA ARG A 141 -13.38 -9.54 -10.39
C ARG A 141 -14.34 -8.55 -11.05
N GLY A 142 -15.10 -7.80 -10.27
CA GLY A 142 -16.02 -6.77 -10.79
C GLY A 142 -15.32 -5.53 -11.36
N LEU A 143 -14.05 -5.31 -11.02
CA LEU A 143 -13.23 -4.18 -11.50
C LEU A 143 -12.34 -4.54 -12.69
N GLN A 144 -12.16 -5.83 -12.99
CA GLN A 144 -11.50 -6.22 -14.24
C GLN A 144 -12.35 -5.72 -15.42
N PRO A 145 -11.72 -5.21 -16.50
CA PRO A 145 -12.46 -4.97 -17.72
C PRO A 145 -13.11 -6.29 -18.12
N GLN A 146 -14.44 -6.36 -18.09
CA GLN A 146 -15.15 -7.46 -18.73
C GLN A 146 -14.80 -7.34 -20.20
N GLU A 147 -13.96 -8.23 -20.72
CA GLU A 147 -13.91 -8.46 -22.16
C GLU A 147 -15.36 -8.73 -22.56
N ALA A 148 -15.91 -7.84 -23.39
CA ALA A 148 -17.20 -8.06 -23.98
C ALA A 148 -17.12 -9.40 -24.72
N ALA A 149 -17.98 -10.34 -24.30
CA ALA A 149 -18.09 -11.67 -24.86
C ALA A 149 -18.30 -11.65 -26.38
#